data_AF-A0A7G9YXH4-F1
#
_entry.id   AF-A0A7G9YXH4-F1
#
_cell.length_a   1.000
_cell.length_b   1.000
_cell.length_c   1.000
_cell.angle_alpha   90.00
_cell.angle_beta   90.00
_cell.angle_gamma   90.00
#
_symmetry.space_group_name_H-M   'P 1'
#
loop_
_entity.id
_entity.type
_entity.pdbx_description
1 polymer ?
#
loop_
_entity_poly.entity_id
_entity_poly.type
_entity_poly.pdbx_seq_one_letter_code
_entity_poly.pdbx_strand_id
1 'polypeptide(L)'
;MEEYNEIFKEVLNEIRELMIAKNADYGDSWRKMRLPSITDQIIVKAYRIRKLEESKEPPKISEGVEAEYKDIINYCIFALIKLREEKERRRKE
;
A
#
# COMPACT_ATOMS: atom_id res chain seq x y z
N MET A 1 3.25 -18.03 -18.64
CA MET A 1 3.30 -16.60 -19.06
C MET A 1 1.89 -16.00 -19.09
N GLU A 2 0.93 -16.61 -19.79
CA GLU A 2 -0.48 -16.14 -19.79
C GLU A 2 -1.14 -16.23 -18.40
N GLU A 3 -1.03 -17.36 -17.71
CA GLU A 3 -1.57 -17.55 -16.35
C GLU A 3 -1.00 -16.52 -15.34
N TYR A 4 0.32 -16.29 -15.38
CA TYR A 4 0.98 -15.27 -14.56
C TYR A 4 0.40 -13.87 -14.82
N ASN A 5 0.15 -13.53 -16.09
CA ASN A 5 -0.40 -12.22 -16.44
C ASN A 5 -1.82 -12.03 -15.94
N GLU A 6 -2.64 -13.09 -15.91
CA GLU A 6 -4.00 -13.01 -15.37
C GLU A 6 -3.99 -12.83 -13.84
N ILE A 7 -3.23 -13.66 -13.12
CA ILE A 7 -3.07 -13.50 -11.65
C ILE A 7 -2.51 -12.11 -11.30
N PHE A 8 -1.53 -11.63 -12.07
CA PHE A 8 -0.97 -10.29 -11.87
C PHE A 8 -2.03 -9.19 -12.03
N LYS A 9 -2.91 -9.29 -13.04
CA LYS A 9 -4.01 -8.33 -13.23
C LYS A 9 -5.01 -8.39 -12.09
N GLU A 10 -5.37 -9.59 -11.65
CA GLU A 10 -6.30 -9.81 -10.52
C GLU A 10 -5.76 -9.12 -9.26
N VAL A 11 -4.52 -9.39 -8.89
CA VAL A 11 -3.85 -8.77 -7.73
C VAL A 11 -3.83 -7.24 -7.84
N LEU A 12 -3.51 -6.69 -9.02
CA LEU A 12 -3.54 -5.24 -9.23
C LEU A 12 -4.96 -4.66 -9.10
N ASN A 13 -5.98 -5.37 -9.57
CA ASN A 13 -7.36 -4.94 -9.43
C ASN A 13 -7.78 -4.91 -7.95
N GLU A 14 -7.46 -5.95 -7.19
CA GLU A 14 -7.75 -6.01 -5.75
C GLU A 14 -7.06 -4.88 -4.97
N ILE A 15 -5.80 -4.59 -5.28
CA ILE A 15 -5.05 -3.49 -4.66
C ILE A 15 -5.73 -2.15 -4.98
N ARG A 16 -6.14 -1.96 -6.24
CA ARG A 16 -6.84 -0.76 -6.67
C ARG A 16 -8.18 -0.59 -5.94
N GLU A 17 -8.97 -1.65 -5.83
CA GLU A 17 -10.26 -1.64 -5.12
C GLU A 17 -10.09 -1.40 -3.62
N LEU A 18 -9.03 -1.93 -3.01
CA LEU A 18 -8.67 -1.65 -1.63
C LEU A 18 -8.29 -0.17 -1.44
N MET A 19 -7.48 0.39 -2.35
CA MET A 19 -7.05 1.80 -2.31
C MET A 19 -8.24 2.75 -2.46
N ILE A 20 -9.03 2.53 -3.52
CA ILE A 20 -10.49 2.57 -3.56
C ILE A 20 -11.22 2.92 -2.26
N ALA A 21 -11.61 1.84 -1.59
CA ALA A 21 -12.36 1.82 -0.35
C ALA A 21 -11.67 2.64 0.75
N LYS A 22 -10.36 2.48 0.95
CA LYS A 22 -9.64 3.21 2.00
C LYS A 22 -9.64 4.72 1.79
N ASN A 23 -9.52 5.19 0.54
CA ASN A 23 -9.62 6.61 0.25
C ASN A 23 -11.05 7.14 0.49
N ALA A 24 -12.08 6.31 0.33
CA ALA A 24 -13.44 6.68 0.71
C ALA A 24 -13.60 6.81 2.24
N ASP A 25 -12.98 5.91 3.01
CA ASP A 25 -13.05 5.89 4.47
C ASP A 25 -12.24 7.00 5.14
N TYR A 26 -11.03 7.27 4.65
CA TYR A 26 -10.04 8.16 5.28
C TYR A 26 -9.80 9.46 4.50
N GLY A 27 -10.50 9.66 3.39
CA GLY A 27 -10.28 10.77 2.46
C GLY A 27 -8.85 10.84 1.91
N ASP A 28 -8.46 12.03 1.46
CA ASP A 28 -7.12 12.35 0.99
C ASP A 28 -6.08 12.58 2.13
N SER A 29 -6.24 11.93 3.28
CA SER A 29 -5.36 12.11 4.45
C SER A 29 -3.89 11.86 4.13
N TRP A 30 -3.60 10.86 3.28
CA TRP A 30 -2.24 10.54 2.80
C TRP A 30 -1.58 11.70 2.04
N ARG A 31 -2.34 12.61 1.41
CA ARG A 31 -1.79 13.79 0.74
C ARG A 31 -1.11 14.74 1.73
N LYS A 32 -1.62 14.80 2.97
CA LYS A 32 -1.05 15.63 4.04
C LYS A 32 0.17 14.98 4.71
N MET A 33 0.38 13.69 4.52
CA MET A 33 1.55 13.01 5.05
C MET A 33 2.83 13.48 4.37
N ARG A 34 3.92 13.53 5.14
CA ARG A 34 5.27 13.72 4.59
C ARG A 34 5.78 12.39 4.02
N LEU A 35 6.68 12.44 3.05
CA LEU A 35 7.28 11.23 2.47
C LEU A 35 7.91 10.31 3.53
N PRO A 36 8.68 10.80 4.52
CA PRO A 36 9.18 9.95 5.60
C PRO A 36 8.07 9.24 6.38
N SER A 37 6.94 9.91 6.63
CA SER A 37 5.80 9.29 7.31
C SER A 37 5.16 8.17 6.50
N ILE A 38 5.18 8.26 5.17
CA ILE A 38 4.75 7.16 4.30
C ILE A 38 5.74 5.99 4.38
N THR A 39 7.04 6.28 4.39
CA THR A 39 8.08 5.27 4.60
C THR A 39 7.94 4.58 5.95
N ASP A 40 7.65 5.32 7.02
CA ASP A 40 7.41 4.76 8.35
C ASP A 40 6.23 3.79 8.34
N GLN A 41 5.14 4.11 7.62
CA GLN A 41 4.01 3.19 7.46
C GLN A 41 4.44 1.90 6.75
N ILE A 42 5.22 1.98 5.67
CA ILE A 42 5.74 0.79 4.98
C ILE A 42 6.55 -0.08 5.93
N ILE A 43 7.41 0.53 6.75
CA ILE A 43 8.25 -0.19 7.73
C ILE A 43 7.38 -0.88 8.78
N VAL A 44 6.38 -0.19 9.34
CA VAL A 44 5.43 -0.79 10.31
C VAL A 44 4.73 -2.02 9.72
N LYS A 45 4.28 -1.92 8.46
CA LYS A 45 3.62 -3.01 7.74
C LYS A 45 4.56 -4.19 7.50
N ALA A 46 5.80 -3.93 7.09
CA ALA A 46 6.82 -4.97 6.91
C ALA A 46 7.13 -5.72 8.22
N TYR A 47 7.25 -5.00 9.34
CA TYR A 47 7.43 -5.63 10.65
C TYR A 47 6.22 -6.48 11.07
N ARG A 48 5.00 -6.02 10.75
CA ARG A 48 3.77 -6.77 11.02
C ARG A 48 3.71 -8.07 10.22
N ILE A 49 4.05 -8.03 8.93
CA ILE A 49 4.17 -9.23 8.08
C ILE A 49 5.11 -10.23 8.74
N ARG A 50 6.34 -9.80 9.05
CA ARG A 50 7.34 -10.68 9.65
C ARG A 50 6.87 -11.29 10.96
N LYS A 51 6.21 -10.49 11.82
CA LYS A 51 5.66 -10.98 13.07
C LYS A 51 4.56 -12.03 12.86
N LEU A 52 3.70 -11.86 11.86
CA LEU A 52 2.65 -12.82 11.53
C LEU A 52 3.24 -14.11 10.98
N GLU A 53 4.25 -14.03 10.11
CA GLU A 53 4.95 -15.19 9.55
C GLU A 53 5.74 -15.99 10.61
N GLU A 54 6.33 -15.30 11.58
CA GLU A 54 7.06 -15.92 12.70
C GLU A 54 6.13 -16.42 13.82
N SER A 55 4.84 -16.06 13.80
CA SER A 55 3.89 -16.46 14.83
C SER A 55 3.58 -17.96 14.74
N LYS A 56 3.66 -18.66 15.89
CA LYS A 56 3.35 -20.10 15.99
C LYS A 56 1.86 -20.40 16.06
N GLU A 57 1.04 -19.38 16.27
CA GLU A 57 -0.41 -19.48 16.32
C GLU A 57 -0.97 -19.04 14.97
N PRO A 58 -1.99 -19.73 14.43
CA PRO A 58 -2.61 -19.31 13.18
C PRO A 58 -3.13 -17.87 13.33
N PRO A 59 -2.88 -16.98 12.35
CA PRO A 59 -3.37 -15.61 12.40
C PRO A 59 -4.88 -15.63 12.59
N LYS A 60 -5.41 -14.69 13.39
CA LYS A 60 -6.86 -14.49 13.47
C LYS A 60 -7.36 -14.25 12.04
N ILE A 61 -8.52 -14.82 11.71
CA ILE A 61 -9.13 -14.80 10.36
C ILE A 61 -9.21 -13.37 9.76
N SER A 62 -9.21 -12.33 10.60
CA SER A 62 -9.22 -10.91 10.20
C SER A 62 -7.84 -10.26 10.00
N GLU A 63 -6.72 -10.97 10.18
CA GLU A 63 -5.35 -10.45 10.10
C GLU A 63 -4.52 -11.23 9.07
N GLY A 64 -4.90 -11.12 7.79
CA GLY A 64 -4.15 -11.74 6.69
C GLY A 64 -2.87 -10.99 6.37
N VAL A 65 -1.74 -11.70 6.33
CA VAL A 65 -0.43 -11.21 5.83
C VAL A 65 -0.57 -10.52 4.47
N GLU A 66 -1.45 -11.04 3.61
CA GLU A 66 -1.76 -10.51 2.30
C GLU A 66 -2.26 -9.05 2.33
N ALA A 67 -3.12 -8.70 3.29
CA ALA A 67 -3.64 -7.34 3.43
C ALA A 67 -2.52 -6.34 3.77
N GLU A 68 -1.51 -6.78 4.52
CA GLU A 68 -0.34 -5.94 4.84
C GLU A 68 0.54 -5.70 3.61
N TYR A 69 0.70 -6.69 2.74
CA TYR A 69 1.39 -6.50 1.45
C TYR A 69 0.64 -5.53 0.54
N LYS A 70 -0.68 -5.67 0.42
CA LYS A 70 -1.53 -4.75 -0.34
C LYS A 70 -1.41 -3.31 0.20
N ASP A 71 -1.35 -3.14 1.52
CA ASP A 71 -1.12 -1.85 2.17
C ASP A 71 0.26 -1.24 1.83
N ILE A 72 1.32 -2.04 1.84
CA ILE A 72 2.65 -1.59 1.43
C ILE A 72 2.63 -1.05 0.00
N ILE A 73 1.98 -1.77 -0.92
CA ILE A 73 1.87 -1.34 -2.32
C ILE A 73 1.10 -0.02 -2.42
N ASN A 74 0.01 0.15 -1.68
CA ASN A 74 -0.74 1.41 -1.64
C ASN A 74 0.10 2.57 -1.12
N TYR A 75 0.88 2.39 -0.05
CA TYR A 75 1.79 3.42 0.44
C TYR A 75 2.89 3.76 -0.57
N CYS A 76 3.43 2.77 -1.29
CA CYS A 76 4.36 3.01 -2.39
C CYS A 76 3.71 3.85 -3.51
N ILE A 77 2.47 3.53 -3.90
CA ILE A 77 1.71 4.31 -4.90
C ILE A 77 1.53 5.75 -4.43
N PHE A 78 1.13 5.97 -3.16
CA PHE A 78 0.97 7.32 -2.60
C PHE A 78 2.27 8.12 -2.61
N ALA A 79 3.39 7.51 -2.23
CA ALA A 79 4.71 8.15 -2.30
C ALA A 79 5.05 8.57 -3.75
N LEU A 80 4.82 7.68 -4.72
CA LEU A 80 5.08 7.95 -6.14
C LEU A 80 4.18 9.08 -6.68
N ILE A 81 2.91 9.12 -6.29
CA ILE A 81 2.01 10.22 -6.67
C ILE A 81 2.54 11.54 -6.12
N LYS A 82 2.90 11.60 -4.83
CA LYS A 82 3.44 12.83 -4.22
C LYS A 82 4.71 13.32 -4.91
N LEU A 83 5.64 12.41 -5.23
CA LEU A 83 6.87 12.76 -5.94
C LEU A 83 6.59 13.32 -7.35
N ARG A 84 5.60 12.77 -8.05
CA ARG A 84 5.17 13.29 -9.36
C ARG A 84 4.55 14.68 -9.22
N GLU A 85 3.65 14.89 -8.28
CA GLU A 85 3.03 16.20 -8.02
C GLU A 85 4.05 17.28 -7.65
N GLU A 86 5.06 16.92 -6.85
CA GLU A 86 6.16 17.81 -6.51
C GLU A 86 7.02 18.17 -7.72
N LYS A 87 7.33 17.17 -8.58
CA LYS A 87 8.08 17.40 -9.81
C LYS A 87 7.34 18.33 -10.78
N GLU A 88 6.03 18.15 -10.94
CA GLU A 88 5.22 18.99 -11.82
C GLU A 88 5.07 20.42 -11.29
N ARG A 89 5.02 20.61 -9.96
CA ARG A 89 5.02 21.95 -9.36
C ARG A 89 6.33 22.69 -9.62
N ARG A 90 7.48 22.04 -9.42
CA ARG A 90 8.82 22.60 -9.69
C ARG A 90 9.08 22.95 -11.16
N ARG A 91 8.32 22.37 -12.10
CA ARG A 91 8.42 22.68 -13.54
C ARG A 91 7.63 23.93 -13.94
N LYS A 92 6.66 24.33 -13.12
CA LYS A 92 5.78 25.49 -13.36
C LYS A 92 6.27 26.75 -12.65
N GLU A 93 7.23 26.60 -11.75
CA GLU A 93 8.01 27.66 -11.09
C GLU A 93 9.23 28.00 -11.95
#